data_AF-A0A257XUQ1-F1
#
_entry.id   AF-A0A257XUQ1-F1
#
_cell.length_a   1.000
_cell.length_b   1.000
_cell.length_c   1.000
_cell.angle_alpha   90.00
_cell.angle_beta   90.00
_cell.angle_gamma   90.00
#
_symmetry.space_group_name_H-M   'P 1'
#
loop_
_entity.id
_entity.type
_entity.pdbx_description
1 polymer ?
#
loop_
_entity_poly.entity_id
_entity_poly.type
_entity_poly.pdbx_seq_one_letter_code
_entity_poly.pdbx_strand_id
1 'polypeptide(L)' 'MYAGDHLLPHVHVKLRDGRESTVDIVTLKIQGRIVAREIREELLWIESNRAFLLDEWRRYNP' A
#
# COMPACT_ATOMS: atom_id res chain seq x y z
N MET A 1 4.45 21.11 -4.29
CA MET A 1 3.46 20.25 -4.97
C MET A 1 3.74 20.30 -6.45
N TYR A 2 4.45 19.30 -6.97
CA TYR A 2 4.66 19.11 -8.41
C TYR A 2 3.57 18.18 -8.95
N ALA A 3 3.23 18.28 -10.24
CA ALA A 3 2.19 17.48 -10.90
C ALA A 3 2.52 15.97 -11.06
N GLY A 4 3.37 15.42 -10.19
CA GLY A 4 3.65 14.00 -10.01
C GLY A 4 3.68 13.58 -8.52
N ASP A 5 3.18 14.45 -7.63
CA ASP A 5 3.17 14.32 -6.16
C ASP A 5 1.82 13.80 -5.65
N HIS A 6 0.97 13.29 -6.56
CA HIS A 6 -0.14 12.42 -6.15
C HIS A 6 0.49 11.08 -5.77
N LEU A 7 0.51 10.79 -4.48
CA LEU A 7 0.83 9.46 -3.98
C LEU A 7 -0.07 8.47 -4.73
N LEU A 8 0.55 7.58 -5.52
CA LEU A 8 -0.16 6.46 -6.12
C LEU A 8 -1.02 5.78 -5.04
N PRO A 9 -2.18 5.20 -5.39
CA PRO A 9 -3.01 4.49 -4.42
C PRO A 9 -2.16 3.48 -3.63
N HIS A 10 -2.02 3.70 -2.34
CA HIS A 10 -1.16 2.89 -1.46
C HIS A 10 -1.85 2.60 -0.14
N VAL A 11 -1.39 1.56 0.53
CA VAL A 11 -1.76 1.23 1.91
C VAL A 11 -0.52 1.29 2.80
N HIS A 12 -0.72 1.52 4.09
CA HIS A 12 0.34 1.42 5.10
C HIS A 12 0.32 0.03 5.72
N VAL A 13 1.49 -0.62 5.77
CA VAL A 13 1.69 -1.88 6.48
C VAL A 13 2.60 -1.60 7.68
N LYS A 14 2.06 -1.83 8.88
CA LYS A 14 2.75 -1.60 10.15
C LYS A 14 2.97 -2.92 10.88
N LEU A 15 4.23 -3.23 11.15
CA LEU A 15 4.63 -4.40 11.91
C LEU A 15 4.59 -4.11 13.42
N ARG A 16 4.50 -5.18 14.22
CA ARG A 16 4.46 -5.10 15.69
C ARG A 16 5.72 -4.50 16.30
N ASP A 17 6.85 -4.60 15.61
CA ASP A 17 8.13 -3.99 16.01
C ASP A 17 8.18 -2.48 15.74
N GLY A 18 7.08 -1.90 15.25
CA GLY A 18 6.95 -0.46 14.98
C GLY A 18 7.44 -0.05 13.60
N ARG A 19 8.01 -0.95 12.80
CA ARG A 19 8.35 -0.64 11.41
C ARG A 19 7.10 -0.42 10.57
N GLU A 20 7.21 0.48 9.62
CA GLU A 20 6.15 0.82 8.68
C GLU A 20 6.72 0.90 7.26
N SER A 21 5.90 0.54 6.27
CA SER A 21 6.18 0.78 4.86
C SER A 21 4.86 0.98 4.12
N THR A 22 4.90 1.70 3.02
CA THR A 22 3.75 1.81 2.12
C THR A 22 3.84 0.74 1.04
N VAL A 23 2.68 0.25 0.61
CA VAL A 23 2.56 -0.71 -0.48
C VAL A 23 1.62 -0.12 -1.52
N ASP A 24 2.11 0.03 -2.74
CA ASP A 24 1.30 0.46 -3.88
C ASP A 24 0.23 -0.59 -4.17
N ILE A 25 -1.04 -0.18 -4.20
CA ILE A 25 -2.20 -1.07 -4.35
C ILE A 25 -2.22 -1.73 -5.73
N VAL A 26 -1.63 -1.13 -6.77
CA VAL A 26 -1.69 -1.63 -8.16
C VAL A 26 -0.51 -2.56 -8.49
N THR A 27 0.68 -2.21 -8.03
CA THR A 27 1.93 -2.89 -8.38
C THR A 27 2.45 -3.78 -7.27
N LEU A 28 1.90 -3.68 -6.05
CA LEU A 28 2.41 -4.32 -4.83
C LEU A 28 3.86 -3.91 -4.51
N LYS A 29 4.33 -2.80 -5.09
CA LYS A 29 5.66 -2.26 -4.82
C LYS A 29 5.70 -1.73 -3.39
N ILE A 30 6.64 -2.24 -2.61
CA ILE A 30 6.89 -1.80 -1.25
C ILE A 30 7.82 -0.58 -1.30
N GLN A 31 7.47 0.47 -0.57
CA GLN A 31 8.34 1.61 -0.31
C GLN A 31 8.61 1.69 1.19
N GLY A 32 9.87 1.49 1.59
CA GLY A 32 10.28 1.52 2.99
C GLY A 32 11.33 0.46 3.30
N ARG A 33 11.42 0.10 4.58
CA ARG A 33 12.46 -0.82 5.11
C ARG A 33 11.96 -2.23 5.38
N ILE A 34 10.67 -2.49 5.16
CA ILE A 34 10.09 -3.83 5.25
C ILE A 34 10.38 -4.57 3.94
N VAL A 35 10.88 -5.81 4.01
CA VAL A 35 11.08 -6.64 2.82
C VAL A 35 9.88 -7.55 2.57
N ALA A 36 9.59 -7.89 1.30
CA ALA A 36 8.37 -8.61 0.91
C ALA A 36 8.12 -9.92 1.67
N ARG A 37 9.18 -10.66 2.04
CA ARG A 37 9.06 -11.90 2.81
C ARG A 37 8.48 -11.70 4.22
N GLU A 38 8.61 -10.49 4.79
CA GLU A 38 8.11 -10.17 6.13
C GLU A 38 6.61 -9.86 6.15
N ILE A 39 6.04 -9.55 4.98
CA ILE A 39 4.63 -9.13 4.84
C ILE A 39 3.90 -9.90 3.74
N ARG A 40 4.29 -11.16 3.51
CA ARG A 40 3.78 -11.96 2.38
C ARG A 40 2.26 -12.15 2.48
N GLU A 41 1.74 -12.37 3.68
CA GLU A 41 0.30 -12.57 3.90
C GLU A 41 -0.48 -11.28 3.64
N GLU A 42 0.06 -10.14 4.06
CA GLU A 42 -0.51 -8.82 3.80
C GLU A 42 -0.49 -8.49 2.30
N LEU A 43 0.58 -8.82 1.57
CA LEU A 43 0.64 -8.64 0.12
C LEU A 43 -0.45 -9.47 -0.60
N LEU A 44 -0.66 -10.72 -0.19
CA LEU A 44 -1.73 -11.57 -0.73
C LEU A 44 -3.12 -11.01 -0.40
N TRP A 45 -3.29 -10.48 0.81
CA TRP A 45 -4.54 -9.84 1.20
C TRP A 45 -4.81 -8.57 0.39
N ILE A 46 -3.80 -7.71 0.21
CA ILE A 46 -3.90 -6.49 -0.61
C ILE A 46 -4.28 -6.85 -2.05
N GLU A 47 -3.62 -7.86 -2.62
CA GLU A 47 -3.92 -8.33 -3.98
C GLU A 47 -5.37 -8.84 -4.11
N SER A 48 -5.82 -9.66 -3.15
CA SER A 48 -7.16 -10.23 -3.14
C SER A 48 -8.26 -9.17 -2.93
N ASN A 49 -7.93 -8.05 -2.27
CA ASN A 49 -8.86 -6.96 -1.94
C ASN A 49 -8.62 -5.69 -2.79
N ARG A 50 -7.84 -5.79 -3.87
CA ARG A 50 -7.40 -4.64 -4.68
C ARG A 50 -8.54 -3.73 -5.14
N ALA A 51 -9.64 -4.32 -5.62
CA ALA A 51 -10.79 -3.56 -6.10
C ALA A 51 -11.43 -2.73 -4.97
N PHE A 52 -11.59 -3.32 -3.80
CA PHE A 52 -12.10 -2.64 -2.60
C PHE A 52 -11.17 -1.50 -2.16
N LEU A 53 -9.85 -1.77 -2.07
CA LEU A 53 -8.88 -0.77 -1.65
C LEU A 53 -8.79 0.42 -2.61
N LEU A 54 -8.90 0.17 -3.92
CA LEU A 54 -8.94 1.25 -4.93
C LEU A 54 -10.22 2.08 -4.84
N ASP A 55 -11.37 1.46 -4.58
CA ASP A 55 -12.62 2.17 -4.37
C ASP A 55 -12.55 3.05 -3.11
N GLU A 56 -12.04 2.49 -2.01
CA GLU A 56 -11.86 3.22 -0.76
C GLU A 56 -10.92 4.42 -0.94
N TRP A 57 -9.78 4.20 -1.61
CA TRP A 57 -8.83 5.27 -1.91
C TRP A 57 -9.47 6.39 -2.73
N ARG A 58 -10.23 6.07 -3.78
CA ARG A 58 -10.95 7.08 -4.60
C ARG A 58 -11.99 7.84 -3.79
N ARG A 59 -12.68 7.17 -2.86
CA ARG A 59 -13.70 7.81 -2.01
C ARG A 59 -13.12 8.93 -1.15
N TYR A 60 -11.87 8.79 -0.70
CA TYR A 60 -11.14 9.80 0.06
C TYR A 60 -10.27 10.73 -0.80
N ASN A 61 -10.10 10.44 -2.09
CA ASN A 61 -9.30 11.21 -3.06
C ASN A 61 -10.11 11.41 -4.36
N PRO A 62 -11.18 12.24 -4.34
CA PRO A 62 -12.02 12.52 -5.51
C PRO A 62 -11.33 13.40 -6.57
#